data_AF-A0A2Z4GCD8-F1
#
_entry.id   AF-A0A2Z4GCD8-F1
#
_cell.length_a   1.000
_cell.length_b   1.000
_cell.length_c   1.000
_cell.angle_alpha   90.00
_cell.angle_beta   90.00
_cell.angle_gamma   90.00
#
_symmetry.space_group_name_H-M   'P 1'
#
loop_
_entity.id
_entity.type
_entity.pdbx_description
1 polymer ?
#
loop_
_entity_poly.entity_id
_entity_poly.type
_entity_poly.pdbx_seq_one_letter_code
_entity_poly.pdbx_strand_id
1 'polypeptide(L)'
;MHMERIEIHNSKSLFNLNKELYAIADKFSIKTYDGFDVGNVDKTKGIERDTYVVLEEFRSNDFEKDGSPFLVIANSAFDNFPHKTEFSNFIEITSNYTIEDTSKMPNEIEYAELDELDVFIENNLNQNGIKSYYVGRTTFGGKRKIYFVTNDKDGANGLMDFLKENGNKRAFEFKIIEDAKWNLYEEIKVKLNKK
;
A
#
# COMPACT_ATOMS: atom_id res chain seq x y z
N MET A 1 -29.50 33.49 13.86
CA MET A 1 -30.25 32.60 12.95
C MET A 1 -29.38 31.38 12.76
N HIS A 2 -29.85 30.19 13.13
CA HIS A 2 -29.12 28.92 12.96
C HIS A 2 -29.72 28.17 11.79
N MET A 3 -28.91 27.77 10.82
CA MET A 3 -29.34 27.06 9.63
C MET A 3 -28.36 25.93 9.37
N GLU A 4 -28.86 24.69 9.32
CA GLU A 4 -28.05 23.51 8.99
C GLU A 4 -28.53 22.94 7.66
N ARG A 5 -27.59 22.53 6.83
CA ARG A 5 -27.84 21.86 5.56
C ARG A 5 -26.95 20.63 5.47
N ILE A 6 -27.53 19.50 5.09
CA ILE A 6 -26.78 18.26 4.86
C ILE A 6 -26.36 18.23 3.39
N GLU A 7 -25.06 18.26 3.14
CA GLU A 7 -24.47 18.22 1.81
C GLU A 7 -23.24 17.30 1.80
N ILE A 8 -23.00 16.62 0.67
CA ILE A 8 -21.80 15.79 0.47
C ILE A 8 -20.78 16.65 -0.28
N HIS A 9 -19.55 16.72 0.24
CA HIS A 9 -18.51 17.55 -0.32
C HIS A 9 -17.17 16.83 -0.46
N ASN A 10 -16.41 17.21 -1.49
CA ASN A 10 -14.97 16.96 -1.60
C ASN A 10 -14.19 18.28 -1.36
N SER A 11 -12.85 18.21 -1.32
CA SER A 11 -11.98 19.37 -1.07
C SER A 11 -12.25 20.55 -2.02
N LYS A 12 -12.53 20.28 -3.31
CA LYS A 12 -12.83 21.31 -4.30
C LYS A 12 -14.18 21.98 -4.05
N SER A 13 -15.22 21.21 -3.73
CA SER A 13 -16.53 21.77 -3.42
C SER A 13 -16.53 22.56 -2.10
N LEU A 14 -15.77 22.13 -1.09
CA LEU A 14 -15.60 22.89 0.16
C LEU A 14 -14.90 24.23 -0.09
N PHE A 15 -13.86 24.23 -0.92
CA PHE A 15 -13.17 25.45 -1.31
C PHE A 15 -14.10 26.43 -2.04
N ASN A 16 -14.91 25.94 -2.97
CA ASN A 16 -15.87 26.77 -3.69
C ASN A 16 -16.98 27.29 -2.76
N LEU A 17 -17.53 26.44 -1.90
CA LEU A 17 -18.52 26.83 -0.90
C LEU A 17 -17.97 27.92 0.02
N ASN A 18 -16.72 27.79 0.46
CA ASN A 18 -16.09 28.80 1.29
C ASN A 18 -16.03 30.16 0.58
N LYS A 19 -15.64 30.18 -0.71
CA LYS A 19 -15.65 31.42 -1.52
C LYS A 19 -17.04 32.05 -1.61
N GLU A 20 -18.06 31.24 -1.84
CA GLU A 20 -19.46 31.72 -1.91
C GLU A 20 -19.90 32.32 -0.57
N LEU A 21 -19.59 31.67 0.53
CA LEU A 21 -19.96 32.13 1.88
C LEU A 21 -19.24 33.44 2.27
N TYR A 22 -17.96 33.59 1.92
CA TYR A 22 -17.26 34.86 2.08
C TYR A 22 -17.88 35.98 1.23
N ALA A 23 -18.20 35.71 -0.04
CA ALA A 23 -18.84 36.70 -0.91
C ALA A 23 -20.23 37.13 -0.39
N ILE A 24 -20.97 36.21 0.23
CA ILE A 24 -22.24 36.51 0.90
C ILE A 24 -22.01 37.35 2.16
N ALA A 25 -21.04 36.99 3.00
CA ALA A 25 -20.70 37.75 4.20
C ALA A 25 -20.35 39.21 3.87
N ASP A 26 -19.54 39.41 2.83
CA ASP A 26 -19.18 40.74 2.30
C ASP A 26 -20.42 41.51 1.83
N LYS A 27 -21.27 40.86 1.01
CA LYS A 27 -22.51 41.45 0.48
C LYS A 27 -23.44 41.97 1.58
N PHE A 28 -23.50 41.28 2.72
CA PHE A 28 -24.34 41.66 3.86
C PHE A 28 -23.58 42.44 4.95
N SER A 29 -22.33 42.82 4.69
CA SER A 29 -21.48 43.55 5.65
C SER A 29 -21.37 42.86 7.01
N ILE A 30 -21.30 41.53 7.01
CA ILE A 30 -21.07 40.74 8.22
C ILE A 30 -19.63 41.00 8.69
N LYS A 31 -19.48 41.55 9.89
CA LYS A 31 -18.16 41.98 10.42
C LYS A 31 -17.17 40.83 10.59
N THR A 32 -17.66 39.64 10.90
CA THR A 32 -16.84 38.45 11.18
C THR A 32 -17.58 37.21 10.70
N TYR A 33 -16.93 36.46 9.81
CA TYR A 33 -17.33 35.12 9.40
C TYR A 33 -16.18 34.17 9.73
N ASP A 34 -16.44 33.18 10.56
CA ASP A 34 -15.46 32.25 11.14
C ASP A 34 -15.35 30.92 10.38
N GLY A 35 -16.13 30.76 9.31
CA GLY A 35 -16.11 29.59 8.44
C GLY A 35 -17.33 28.68 8.65
N PHE A 36 -17.15 27.40 8.37
CA PHE A 36 -18.17 26.39 8.58
C PHE A 36 -17.52 25.11 9.12
N ASP A 37 -18.26 24.41 9.98
CA ASP A 37 -17.85 23.10 10.47
C ASP A 37 -18.20 22.01 9.45
N VAL A 38 -17.28 21.08 9.24
CA VAL A 38 -17.49 19.86 8.46
C VAL A 38 -17.50 18.66 9.39
N GLY A 39 -18.49 17.80 9.21
CA GLY A 39 -18.64 16.57 9.98
C GLY A 39 -19.52 15.58 9.25
N ASN A 40 -19.49 14.33 9.69
CA ASN A 40 -20.39 13.31 9.17
C ASN A 40 -21.82 13.56 9.62
N VAL A 41 -22.78 13.15 8.78
CA VAL A 41 -24.20 13.08 9.13
C VAL A 41 -24.41 12.18 10.35
N ASP A 42 -23.68 11.06 10.39
CA ASP A 42 -23.58 10.23 11.58
C ASP A 42 -22.42 10.73 12.47
N LYS A 43 -22.77 11.45 13.54
CA LYS A 43 -21.83 12.01 14.51
C LYS A 43 -21.01 10.95 15.26
N THR A 44 -21.40 9.67 15.17
CA THR A 44 -20.66 8.56 15.79
C THR A 44 -19.54 8.02 14.89
N LYS A 45 -19.48 8.46 13.64
CA LYS A 45 -18.47 8.04 12.65
C LYS A 45 -17.45 9.15 12.42
N GLY A 46 -16.17 8.80 12.36
CA GLY A 46 -15.10 9.73 11.97
C GLY A 46 -15.21 10.10 10.49
N ILE A 47 -14.83 11.34 10.14
CA ILE A 47 -14.83 11.82 8.74
C ILE A 47 -14.00 10.85 7.90
N GLU A 48 -14.64 10.18 6.93
CA GLU A 48 -13.94 9.34 5.97
C GLU A 48 -13.17 10.25 5.02
N ARG A 49 -11.84 10.20 5.12
CA ARG A 49 -10.97 10.81 4.12
C ARG A 49 -10.69 9.74 3.08
N ASP A 50 -11.09 10.01 1.85
CA ASP A 50 -10.60 9.28 0.67
C ASP A 50 -9.11 9.61 0.51
N THR A 51 -8.28 8.98 1.34
CA THR A 51 -6.84 9.07 1.27
C THR A 51 -6.32 7.75 0.75
N TYR A 52 -5.68 7.82 -0.40
CA TYR A 52 -4.75 6.84 -0.93
C TYR A 52 -3.49 6.66 -0.05
N VAL A 53 -3.60 6.86 1.26
CA VAL A 53 -2.54 6.68 2.24
C VAL A 53 -2.87 5.39 2.98
N VAL A 54 -1.92 4.46 2.97
CA VAL A 54 -1.98 3.24 3.78
C VAL A 54 -1.02 3.41 4.94
N LEU A 55 -1.49 3.20 6.17
CA LEU A 55 -0.63 3.26 7.35
C LEU A 55 0.40 2.13 7.32
N GLU A 56 1.56 2.34 7.94
CA GLU A 56 2.58 1.31 8.10
C GLU A 56 2.33 0.50 9.38
N GLU A 57 1.47 -0.52 9.31
CA GLU A 57 1.14 -1.40 10.42
C GLU A 57 1.72 -2.80 10.18
N PHE A 58 3.04 -2.87 10.03
CA PHE A 58 3.74 -4.12 9.75
C PHE A 58 3.69 -5.09 10.93
N ARG A 59 3.34 -6.34 10.61
CA ARG A 59 3.44 -7.48 11.49
C ARG A 59 4.38 -8.51 10.88
N SER A 60 5.02 -9.31 11.73
CA SER A 60 5.82 -10.45 11.33
C SER A 60 5.36 -11.72 12.02
N ASN A 61 5.66 -12.85 11.40
CA ASN A 61 5.51 -14.18 11.99
C ASN A 61 6.55 -15.13 11.39
N ASP A 62 7.00 -16.09 12.19
CA ASP A 62 7.86 -17.18 11.76
C ASP A 62 7.32 -18.52 12.26
N PHE A 63 7.36 -19.53 11.40
CA PHE A 63 6.88 -20.88 11.72
C PHE A 63 7.61 -21.93 10.89
N GLU A 64 7.52 -23.20 11.30
CA GLU A 64 8.09 -24.30 10.53
C GLU A 64 7.16 -24.76 9.40
N LYS A 65 7.72 -24.96 8.21
CA LYS A 65 7.06 -25.57 7.06
C LYS A 65 8.02 -26.56 6.40
N ASP A 66 7.59 -27.81 6.24
CA ASP A 66 8.39 -28.86 5.58
C ASP A 66 9.81 -28.99 6.20
N GLY A 67 9.90 -28.91 7.53
CA GLY A 67 11.16 -28.99 8.28
C GLY A 67 12.11 -27.81 8.08
N SER A 68 11.61 -26.66 7.58
CA SER A 68 12.41 -25.46 7.33
C SER A 68 11.66 -24.22 7.83
N PRO A 69 12.36 -23.19 8.33
CA PRO A 69 11.71 -22.00 8.83
C PRO A 69 11.13 -21.17 7.69
N PHE A 70 9.94 -20.63 7.92
CA PHE A 70 9.20 -19.77 7.01
C PHE A 70 8.99 -18.43 7.71
N LEU A 71 9.51 -17.35 7.13
CA LEU A 71 9.31 -15.99 7.64
C LEU A 71 8.31 -15.24 6.77
N VAL A 72 7.37 -14.54 7.39
CA VAL A 72 6.44 -13.62 6.72
C VAL A 72 6.43 -12.27 7.42
N ILE A 73 6.42 -11.20 6.64
CA ILE A 73 6.23 -9.83 7.09
C ILE A 73 5.15 -9.23 6.18
N ALA A 74 4.12 -8.60 6.75
CA ALA A 74 3.04 -8.00 5.97
C ALA A 74 2.44 -6.78 6.66
N ASN A 75 1.97 -5.83 5.88
CA ASN A 75 1.28 -4.65 6.40
C ASN A 75 -0.18 -5.01 6.73
N SER A 76 -0.55 -4.93 8.01
CA SER A 76 -1.90 -5.24 8.46
C SER A 76 -2.91 -4.11 8.22
N ALA A 77 -2.44 -2.90 7.89
CA ALA A 77 -3.33 -1.78 7.56
C ALA A 77 -4.22 -2.05 6.34
N PHE A 78 -3.82 -2.99 5.47
CA PHE A 78 -4.63 -3.42 4.33
C PHE A 78 -5.93 -4.12 4.71
N ASP A 79 -6.10 -4.55 5.96
CA ASP A 79 -7.41 -5.02 6.44
C ASP A 79 -8.50 -3.96 6.27
N ASN A 80 -8.12 -2.68 6.43
CA ASN A 80 -9.04 -1.54 6.39
C ASN A 80 -8.84 -0.66 5.15
N PHE A 81 -8.08 -1.10 4.15
CA PHE A 81 -7.81 -0.30 2.96
C PHE A 81 -9.07 -0.17 2.08
N PRO A 82 -9.61 1.05 1.87
CA PRO A 82 -10.90 1.20 1.18
C PRO A 82 -10.80 1.04 -0.34
N HIS A 83 -9.61 1.17 -0.94
CA HIS A 83 -9.41 1.16 -2.39
C HIS A 83 -8.99 -0.19 -2.97
N LYS A 84 -9.29 -1.32 -2.29
CA LYS A 84 -8.92 -2.67 -2.76
C LYS A 84 -9.36 -2.95 -4.20
N THR A 85 -10.53 -2.46 -4.60
CA THR A 85 -11.04 -2.65 -5.97
C THR A 85 -10.26 -1.85 -7.02
N GLU A 86 -9.68 -0.70 -6.65
CA GLU A 86 -8.84 0.09 -7.56
C GLU A 86 -7.42 -0.48 -7.66
N PHE A 87 -6.93 -1.05 -6.56
CA PHE A 87 -5.60 -1.66 -6.45
C PHE A 87 -5.74 -3.18 -6.50
N SER A 88 -5.99 -3.71 -7.69
CA SER A 88 -6.22 -5.14 -7.91
C SER A 88 -5.06 -5.87 -8.57
N ASN A 89 -3.96 -5.19 -8.92
CA ASN A 89 -2.83 -5.81 -9.61
C ASN A 89 -1.67 -6.00 -8.66
N PHE A 90 -1.43 -7.24 -8.24
CA PHE A 90 -0.32 -7.60 -7.38
C PHE A 90 0.93 -7.88 -8.20
N ILE A 91 2.03 -7.23 -7.84
CA ILE A 91 3.35 -7.50 -8.37
C ILE A 91 4.02 -8.48 -7.38
N GLU A 92 4.19 -9.74 -7.79
CA GLU A 92 4.95 -10.73 -7.03
C GLU A 92 6.35 -10.84 -7.63
N ILE A 93 7.36 -10.43 -6.86
CA ILE A 93 8.77 -10.53 -7.24
C ILE A 93 9.39 -11.67 -6.45
N THR A 94 10.14 -12.54 -7.12
CA THR A 94 10.85 -13.66 -6.51
C THR A 94 12.34 -13.53 -6.77
N SER A 95 13.14 -13.55 -5.70
CA SER A 95 14.60 -13.67 -5.79
C SER A 95 15.07 -14.88 -4.98
N ASN A 96 16.03 -15.60 -5.53
CA ASN A 96 16.60 -16.77 -4.86
C ASN A 96 17.73 -16.34 -3.92
N TYR A 97 18.01 -17.15 -2.91
CA TYR A 97 19.18 -17.04 -2.04
C TYR A 97 19.74 -18.43 -1.74
N THR A 98 20.98 -18.48 -1.30
CA THR A 98 21.74 -19.71 -1.06
C THR A 98 21.49 -20.19 0.35
N ILE A 99 21.27 -21.50 0.50
CA ILE A 99 21.18 -22.14 1.82
C ILE A 99 22.53 -22.75 2.12
N GLU A 100 23.34 -22.06 2.92
CA GLU A 100 24.70 -22.49 3.27
C GLU A 100 24.77 -23.19 4.63
N ASP A 101 23.80 -22.94 5.51
CA ASP A 101 23.83 -23.39 6.89
C ASP A 101 22.56 -24.15 7.31
N THR A 102 22.54 -24.59 8.57
CA THR A 102 21.40 -25.28 9.17
C THR A 102 20.20 -24.38 9.41
N SER A 103 20.36 -23.05 9.38
CA SER A 103 19.26 -22.10 9.55
C SER A 103 18.31 -22.12 8.35
N LYS A 104 18.82 -22.47 7.16
CA LYS A 104 18.06 -22.44 5.89
C LYS A 104 17.51 -21.06 5.53
N MET A 105 18.02 -20.01 6.18
CA MET A 105 17.74 -18.61 5.92
C MET A 105 18.89 -17.98 5.12
N PRO A 106 18.68 -16.80 4.51
CA PRO A 106 19.77 -16.06 3.87
C PRO A 106 20.85 -15.72 4.90
N ASN A 107 22.12 -15.80 4.50
CA ASN A 107 23.21 -15.25 5.30
C ASN A 107 23.13 -13.70 5.35
N GLU A 108 23.97 -13.05 6.17
CA GLU A 108 23.91 -11.60 6.35
C GLU A 108 24.10 -10.79 5.05
N ILE A 109 24.98 -11.27 4.16
CA ILE A 109 25.27 -10.62 2.87
C ILE A 109 24.05 -10.73 1.96
N GLU A 110 23.51 -11.93 1.78
CA GLU A 110 22.32 -12.15 0.96
C GLU A 110 21.10 -11.46 1.54
N TYR A 111 20.96 -11.40 2.86
CA TYR A 111 19.89 -10.67 3.51
C TYR A 111 19.95 -9.18 3.14
N ALA A 112 21.13 -8.55 3.19
CA ALA A 112 21.31 -7.15 2.82
C ALA A 112 21.01 -6.93 1.32
N GLU A 113 21.49 -7.80 0.44
CA GLU A 113 21.21 -7.73 -1.00
C GLU A 113 19.72 -7.89 -1.32
N LEU A 114 19.02 -8.76 -0.59
CA LEU A 114 17.59 -8.93 -0.71
C LEU A 114 16.82 -7.71 -0.19
N ASP A 115 17.26 -7.08 0.89
CA ASP A 115 16.64 -5.86 1.42
C ASP A 115 16.87 -4.67 0.48
N GLU A 116 18.05 -4.58 -0.12
CA GLU A 116 18.33 -3.61 -1.18
C GLU A 116 17.44 -3.83 -2.40
N LEU A 117 17.08 -5.07 -2.74
CA LEU A 117 16.14 -5.35 -3.83
C LEU A 117 14.74 -4.81 -3.51
N ASP A 118 14.22 -5.02 -2.29
CA ASP A 118 12.92 -4.49 -1.86
C ASP A 118 12.87 -2.96 -2.08
N VAL A 119 13.88 -2.26 -1.55
CA VAL A 119 14.01 -0.80 -1.64
C VAL A 119 14.24 -0.32 -3.08
N PHE A 120 15.03 -1.06 -3.87
CA PHE A 120 15.28 -0.74 -5.27
C PHE A 120 14.00 -0.76 -6.10
N ILE A 121 13.18 -1.80 -5.95
CA ILE A 121 11.92 -1.91 -6.68
C ILE A 121 10.95 -0.81 -6.26
N GLU A 122 10.77 -0.59 -4.96
CA GLU A 122 9.89 0.45 -4.44
C GLU A 122 10.25 1.84 -4.96
N ASN A 123 11.54 2.19 -4.92
CA ASN A 123 12.03 3.46 -5.43
C ASN A 123 11.78 3.63 -6.93
N ASN A 124 11.97 2.57 -7.73
CA ASN A 124 11.71 2.65 -9.17
C ASN A 124 10.22 2.81 -9.49
N LEU A 125 9.33 2.11 -8.77
CA LEU A 125 7.89 2.31 -8.91
C LEU A 125 7.51 3.78 -8.61
N ASN A 126 8.01 4.32 -7.50
CA ASN A 126 7.75 5.69 -7.08
C ASN A 126 8.30 6.73 -8.08
N GLN A 127 9.55 6.57 -8.54
CA GLN A 127 10.20 7.50 -9.46
C GLN A 127 9.55 7.52 -10.85
N ASN A 128 8.95 6.41 -11.28
CA ASN A 128 8.21 6.32 -12.53
C ASN A 128 6.73 6.70 -12.38
N GLY A 129 6.31 7.19 -11.21
CA GLY A 129 4.93 7.61 -10.96
C GLY A 129 3.92 6.47 -10.89
N ILE A 130 4.39 5.22 -10.75
CA ILE A 130 3.53 4.04 -10.64
C ILE A 130 3.04 3.97 -9.20
N LYS A 131 1.78 4.35 -9.02
CA LYS A 131 1.14 4.33 -7.71
C LYS A 131 1.01 2.89 -7.24
N SER A 132 1.73 2.58 -6.18
CA SER A 132 1.79 1.23 -5.64
C SER A 132 2.01 1.27 -4.13
N TYR A 133 1.73 0.14 -3.47
CA TYR A 133 1.98 -0.02 -2.06
C TYR A 133 2.68 -1.34 -1.78
N TYR A 134 3.64 -1.31 -0.86
CA TYR A 134 4.29 -2.50 -0.34
C TYR A 134 3.32 -3.28 0.56
N VAL A 135 3.00 -4.51 0.16
CA VAL A 135 2.08 -5.40 0.88
C VAL A 135 2.82 -6.24 1.92
N GLY A 136 4.00 -6.74 1.57
CA GLY A 136 4.78 -7.60 2.45
C GLY A 136 5.80 -8.46 1.71
N ARG A 137 6.40 -9.39 2.43
CA ARG A 137 7.35 -10.39 1.92
C ARG A 137 7.24 -11.72 2.64
N THR A 138 7.67 -12.78 1.96
CA THR A 138 7.88 -14.12 2.55
C THR A 138 9.28 -14.62 2.23
N THR A 139 9.96 -15.23 3.18
CA THR A 139 11.29 -15.86 2.99
C THR A 139 11.21 -17.33 3.39
N PHE A 140 11.45 -18.23 2.45
CA PHE A 140 11.36 -19.67 2.66
C PHE A 140 12.06 -20.46 1.55
N GLY A 141 12.78 -21.53 1.93
CA GLY A 141 13.23 -22.55 1.00
C GLY A 141 14.10 -22.03 -0.14
N GLY A 142 15.04 -21.12 0.17
CA GLY A 142 15.94 -20.52 -0.81
C GLY A 142 15.30 -19.44 -1.68
N LYS A 143 14.11 -18.95 -1.31
CA LYS A 143 13.38 -17.91 -2.05
C LYS A 143 12.87 -16.82 -1.12
N ARG A 144 13.05 -15.56 -1.52
CA ARG A 144 12.28 -14.43 -1.01
C ARG A 144 11.28 -14.00 -2.06
N LYS A 145 10.03 -13.83 -1.64
CA LYS A 145 8.96 -13.21 -2.43
C LYS A 145 8.58 -11.88 -1.83
N ILE A 146 8.45 -10.86 -2.67
CA ILE A 146 8.07 -9.49 -2.31
C ILE A 146 6.77 -9.18 -3.04
N TYR A 147 5.84 -8.53 -2.35
CA TYR A 147 4.51 -8.24 -2.87
C TYR A 147 4.26 -6.75 -2.82
N PHE A 148 3.95 -6.18 -3.98
CA PHE A 148 3.38 -4.84 -4.10
C PHE A 148 1.98 -4.97 -4.71
N VAL A 149 1.15 -3.95 -4.53
CA VAL A 149 -0.13 -3.83 -5.24
C VAL A 149 -0.21 -2.47 -5.93
N THR A 150 -0.71 -2.45 -7.16
CA THR A 150 -0.84 -1.24 -7.98
C THR A 150 -2.18 -1.19 -8.71
N ASN A 151 -2.59 0.01 -9.09
CA ASN A 151 -3.69 0.25 -10.00
C ASN A 151 -3.22 0.40 -11.47
N ASP A 152 -1.92 0.40 -11.73
CA ASP A 152 -1.32 0.56 -13.07
C ASP A 152 -0.57 -0.71 -13.49
N LYS A 153 -1.33 -1.65 -14.07
CA LYS A 153 -0.82 -2.96 -14.52
C LYS A 153 0.24 -2.82 -15.62
N ASP A 154 -0.05 -2.01 -16.64
CA ASP A 154 0.79 -1.91 -17.83
C ASP A 154 2.09 -1.15 -17.53
N GLY A 155 2.00 -0.06 -16.76
CA GLY A 155 3.17 0.68 -16.27
C GLY A 155 4.07 -0.19 -15.40
N ALA A 156 3.48 -0.94 -14.46
CA ALA A 156 4.23 -1.88 -13.64
C ALA A 156 4.87 -2.99 -14.47
N ASN A 157 4.16 -3.57 -15.46
CA ASN A 157 4.72 -4.62 -16.29
C ASN A 157 5.93 -4.13 -17.08
N GLY A 158 5.78 -2.99 -17.77
CA GLY A 158 6.86 -2.40 -18.56
C GLY A 158 8.08 -2.02 -17.72
N LEU A 159 7.86 -1.47 -16.51
CA LEU A 159 8.95 -1.18 -15.60
C LEU A 159 9.64 -2.47 -15.13
N MET A 160 8.89 -3.49 -14.72
CA MET A 160 9.49 -4.73 -14.23
C MET A 160 10.29 -5.46 -15.32
N ASP A 161 9.79 -5.49 -16.55
CA ASP A 161 10.55 -6.02 -17.71
C ASP A 161 11.86 -5.24 -17.91
N PHE A 162 11.79 -3.91 -17.90
CA PHE A 162 12.98 -3.06 -17.99
C PHE A 162 13.99 -3.31 -16.87
N LEU A 163 13.53 -3.39 -15.62
CA LEU A 163 14.39 -3.63 -14.45
C LEU A 163 14.98 -5.04 -14.45
N LYS A 164 14.27 -6.03 -14.97
CA LYS A 164 14.79 -7.40 -15.10
C LYS A 164 15.93 -7.47 -16.11
N GLU A 165 15.82 -6.74 -17.21
CA GLU A 165 16.84 -6.72 -18.27
C GLU A 165 18.03 -5.79 -17.97
N ASN A 166 17.79 -4.68 -17.27
CA ASN A 166 18.76 -3.60 -17.12
C ASN A 166 19.15 -3.30 -15.65
N GLY A 167 18.43 -3.86 -14.68
CA GLY A 167 18.66 -3.66 -13.25
C GLY A 167 19.85 -4.49 -12.77
N ASN A 168 20.99 -3.85 -12.56
CA ASN A 168 22.24 -4.51 -12.16
C ASN A 168 22.36 -4.81 -10.66
N LYS A 169 21.25 -4.93 -9.92
CA LYS A 169 21.27 -5.12 -8.46
C LYS A 169 21.29 -6.58 -8.04
N ARG A 170 20.31 -7.36 -8.49
CA ARG A 170 20.16 -8.78 -8.17
C ARG A 170 19.25 -9.44 -9.20
N ALA A 171 19.51 -10.70 -9.54
CA ALA A 171 18.59 -11.46 -10.37
C ALA A 171 17.25 -11.69 -9.65
N PHE A 172 16.16 -11.43 -10.35
CA PHE A 172 14.80 -11.69 -9.87
C PHE A 172 13.90 -12.10 -11.03
N GLU A 173 12.82 -12.77 -10.67
CA GLU A 173 11.68 -13.05 -11.53
C GLU A 173 10.47 -12.28 -11.02
N PHE A 174 9.53 -11.93 -11.90
CA PHE A 174 8.30 -11.28 -11.48
C PHE A 174 7.09 -11.83 -12.23
N LYS A 175 5.92 -11.62 -11.65
CA LYS A 175 4.62 -11.78 -12.31
C LYS A 175 3.66 -10.72 -11.78
N ILE A 176 2.74 -10.30 -12.64
CA ILE A 176 1.63 -9.45 -12.24
C ILE A 176 0.35 -10.29 -12.21
N ILE A 177 -0.32 -10.31 -11.06
CA ILE A 177 -1.53 -11.09 -10.80
C ILE A 177 -2.68 -10.12 -10.60
N GLU A 178 -3.71 -10.25 -11.42
CA GLU A 178 -4.96 -9.53 -11.22
C GLU A 178 -5.83 -10.28 -10.20
N ASP A 179 -6.08 -9.64 -9.06
CA ASP A 179 -6.79 -10.19 -7.92
C ASP A 179 -7.65 -9.12 -7.23
N ALA A 180 -8.78 -8.78 -7.87
CA ALA A 180 -9.75 -7.82 -7.34
C ALA A 180 -10.36 -8.23 -5.99
N LYS A 181 -10.24 -9.51 -5.60
CA LYS A 181 -10.74 -10.04 -4.33
C LYS A 181 -9.66 -10.06 -3.24
N TRP A 182 -8.41 -9.69 -3.55
CA TRP A 182 -7.30 -9.67 -2.61
C TRP A 182 -7.04 -11.01 -1.92
N ASN A 183 -7.32 -12.13 -2.60
CA ASN A 183 -7.04 -13.47 -2.10
C ASN A 183 -5.56 -13.66 -1.76
N LEU A 184 -4.64 -13.08 -2.55
CA LEU A 184 -3.21 -13.17 -2.30
C LEU A 184 -2.83 -12.52 -0.95
N TYR A 185 -3.43 -11.38 -0.62
CA TYR A 185 -3.25 -10.75 0.68
C TYR A 185 -3.82 -11.61 1.80
N GLU A 186 -5.02 -12.17 1.63
CA GLU A 186 -5.63 -13.06 2.63
C GLU A 186 -4.77 -14.31 2.86
N GLU A 187 -4.14 -14.88 1.83
CA GLU A 187 -3.20 -15.98 1.98
C GLU A 187 -1.94 -15.59 2.76
N ILE A 188 -1.43 -14.37 2.57
CA ILE A 188 -0.30 -13.84 3.36
C ILE A 188 -0.72 -13.65 4.81
N LYS A 189 -1.91 -13.09 5.04
CA LYS A 189 -2.49 -12.88 6.36
C LYS A 189 -2.73 -14.17 7.12
N VAL A 190 -3.16 -15.25 6.45
CA VAL A 190 -3.27 -16.58 7.07
C VAL A 190 -1.92 -17.06 7.57
N LYS A 191 -0.85 -16.90 6.78
CA LYS A 191 0.53 -17.26 7.19
C LYS A 191 1.00 -16.40 8.37
N LEU A 192 0.62 -15.12 8.39
CA LEU A 192 0.95 -14.17 9.46
C LEU A 192 0.32 -14.53 10.81
N ASN A 193 -0.78 -15.28 10.81
CA ASN A 193 -1.47 -15.71 12.04
C ASN A 193 -1.31 -17.21 12.32
N LYS A 194 -0.42 -17.88 11.58
CA LYS A 194 -0.14 -19.30 11.78
C LYS A 194 0.63 -19.51 13.08
N LYS A 195 0.20 -20.49 13.87
CA LYS A 195 0.86 -20.91 15.11
C LYS A 195 1.88 -22.01 14.84
#